data_AF-A0A9N9GZY1-F1
#
_entry.id   AF-A0A9N9GZY1-F1
#
_cell.length_a   1.000
_cell.length_b   1.000
_cell.length_c   1.000
_cell.angle_alpha   90.00
_cell.angle_beta   90.00
_cell.angle_gamma   90.00
#
_symmetry.space_group_name_H-M   'P 1'
#
loop_
_entity.id
_entity.type
_entity.pdbx_description
1 polymer ?
#
loop_
_entity_poly.entity_id
_entity_poly.type
_entity_poly.pdbx_seq_one_letter_code
_entity_poly.pdbx_strand_id
1 'polypeptide(L)'
;MANLRISTFGCGRLFGRRNNTLKLVLVILLFGTCLWISILRFRIDFSDSRMRTKVIFSPEEKTLKDIPEKTWISDLNKLTDDRTSFFKREQFTDEALKKNGLIPVTAIMLNWGRVENLRVLNFKLNNTDVILNVFNSVENLQDLSKYIICSMAKYDYCYFQDDDWLNLYMDSVYINFLRSPSLIHSNTMPIIHLEHRRWTFSNKDKNLHTGFTWLGCGSFVPRAKVFRFLGQVGSTSLGRERLRLLDIYFSLWTNQYPYQLSSPLAPSDQINGWSNGVDQWSVVYANILDAVQKLYTALATNTDSQQFMRKEEEPYYSNRDVRCLFITNIDPFPYPSSVYYTNNITHVREQEAKFNALTFPSNKFWSKHAYHNAVDMNSNTCWNSFKIPKIDDYFGLQFVEPRMYSKITIVSSKVISNFNESFIIETSPDGNEWQICDNKSSSQDHTDPSLIPSSHSITMRFDCRSARTDENRSFGFIRLRTIRNFTEPIEICSLILDGLSV
;
A
#
# COMPACT_ATOMS: atom_id res chain seq x y z
N MET A 1 42.89 -29.70 -46.07
CA MET A 1 41.92 -29.11 -45.11
C MET A 1 42.60 -29.07 -43.75
N ALA A 2 42.71 -27.87 -43.18
CA ALA A 2 43.60 -27.56 -42.06
C ALA A 2 43.10 -28.16 -40.73
N ASN A 3 43.98 -28.89 -40.04
CA ASN A 3 43.76 -29.44 -38.71
C ASN A 3 44.01 -28.36 -37.64
N LEU A 4 42.97 -28.02 -36.87
CA LEU A 4 43.06 -27.17 -35.69
C LEU A 4 43.45 -28.02 -34.47
N ARG A 5 44.62 -27.75 -33.88
CA ARG A 5 45.06 -28.28 -32.58
C ARG A 5 44.55 -27.37 -31.45
N ILE A 6 43.81 -27.95 -30.51
CA ILE A 6 43.44 -27.33 -29.24
C ILE A 6 44.59 -27.55 -28.25
N SER A 7 45.19 -26.47 -27.74
CA SER A 7 46.18 -26.51 -26.65
C SER A 7 45.47 -26.43 -25.29
N THR A 8 45.58 -27.48 -24.49
CA THR A 8 45.22 -27.48 -23.07
C THR A 8 46.34 -26.81 -22.25
N PHE A 9 46.02 -25.69 -21.61
CA PHE A 9 46.92 -25.05 -20.63
C PHE A 9 46.90 -25.85 -19.33
N GLY A 10 48.04 -26.47 -19.00
CA GLY A 10 48.24 -27.23 -17.78
C GLY A 10 48.45 -26.34 -16.56
N CYS A 11 47.46 -26.27 -15.67
CA CYS A 11 47.62 -25.75 -14.31
C CYS A 11 48.05 -26.90 -13.38
N GLY A 12 49.29 -27.37 -13.55
CA GLY A 12 49.77 -28.58 -12.87
C GLY A 12 51.25 -28.55 -12.61
N ARG A 13 51.77 -27.52 -11.91
CA ARG A 13 53.13 -27.48 -11.35
C ARG A 13 53.34 -26.27 -10.43
N LEU A 14 52.65 -26.23 -9.29
CA LEU A 14 52.97 -25.24 -8.23
C LEU A 14 53.21 -25.85 -6.83
N PHE A 15 53.17 -27.17 -6.68
CA PHE A 15 53.46 -27.82 -5.41
C PHE A 15 54.64 -28.80 -5.51
N GLY A 16 55.82 -28.25 -5.77
CA GLY A 16 57.09 -28.94 -5.61
C GLY A 16 57.42 -29.18 -4.14
N ARG A 17 57.98 -30.35 -3.85
CA ARG A 17 58.24 -30.96 -2.53
C ARG A 17 59.22 -30.21 -1.59
N ARG A 18 59.56 -28.94 -1.83
CA ARG A 18 60.73 -28.29 -1.20
C ARG A 18 60.48 -26.99 -0.45
N ASN A 19 59.24 -26.55 -0.25
CA ASN A 19 58.99 -25.31 0.50
C ASN A 19 57.96 -25.51 1.61
N ASN A 20 58.34 -26.28 2.63
CA ASN A 20 57.53 -26.49 3.83
C ASN A 20 57.30 -25.19 4.61
N THR A 21 58.23 -24.24 4.53
CA THR A 21 58.14 -22.92 5.17
C THR A 21 57.01 -22.09 4.56
N LEU A 22 56.88 -22.06 3.24
CA LEU A 22 55.81 -21.30 2.57
C LEU A 22 54.42 -21.88 2.86
N LYS A 23 54.31 -23.22 2.92
CA LYS A 23 53.05 -23.90 3.30
C LYS A 23 52.67 -23.59 4.75
N LEU A 24 53.64 -23.58 5.65
CA LEU A 24 53.41 -23.23 7.06
C LEU A 24 52.94 -21.78 7.20
N VAL A 25 53.55 -20.84 6.48
CA VAL A 25 53.14 -19.42 6.48
C VAL A 25 51.71 -19.25 5.96
N LEU A 26 51.34 -19.93 4.86
CA LEU A 26 49.97 -19.88 4.33
C LEU A 26 48.94 -20.47 5.29
N VAL A 27 49.27 -21.57 5.98
CA VAL A 27 48.40 -22.17 7.00
C VAL A 27 48.24 -21.24 8.19
N ILE A 28 49.32 -20.60 8.66
CA ILE A 28 49.28 -19.63 9.77
C ILE A 28 48.44 -18.41 9.40
N LEU A 29 48.56 -17.89 8.16
CA LEU A 29 47.74 -16.78 7.69
C LEU A 29 46.27 -17.15 7.60
N LEU A 30 45.94 -18.34 7.08
CA LEU A 30 44.56 -18.84 7.01
C LEU A 30 43.95 -19.02 8.41
N PHE A 31 44.68 -19.64 9.34
CA PHE A 31 44.23 -19.77 10.72
C PHE A 31 44.13 -18.41 11.43
N GLY A 32 45.06 -17.50 11.18
CA GLY A 32 45.01 -16.12 11.68
C GLY A 32 43.76 -15.38 11.20
N THR A 33 43.41 -15.48 9.92
CA THR A 33 42.17 -14.89 9.38
C THR A 33 40.92 -15.54 9.93
N CYS A 34 40.87 -16.87 10.06
CA CYS A 34 39.72 -17.57 10.64
C CYS A 34 39.54 -17.25 12.13
N LEU A 35 40.63 -17.13 12.88
CA LEU A 35 40.62 -16.73 14.29
C LEU A 35 40.20 -15.27 14.44
N TRP A 36 40.70 -14.38 13.58
CA TRP A 36 40.33 -12.96 13.57
C TRP A 36 38.85 -12.74 13.21
N ILE A 37 38.32 -13.50 12.24
CA ILE A 37 36.88 -13.52 11.91
C ILE A 37 36.05 -14.07 13.07
N SER A 38 36.54 -15.10 13.78
CA SER A 38 35.85 -15.67 14.94
C SER A 38 35.84 -14.73 16.14
N ILE A 39 36.94 -13.99 16.37
CA ILE A 39 37.04 -12.96 17.42
C ILE A 39 36.18 -11.73 17.09
N LEU A 40 36.13 -11.31 15.81
CA LEU A 40 35.22 -10.24 15.36
C LEU A 40 33.75 -10.65 15.47
N ARG A 41 33.41 -11.91 15.20
CA ARG A 41 32.06 -12.47 15.44
C ARG A 41 31.67 -12.45 16.92
N PHE A 42 32.64 -12.54 17.83
CA PHE A 42 32.38 -12.53 19.28
C PHE A 42 32.40 -11.12 19.91
N ARG A 43 32.84 -10.09 19.18
CA ARG A 43 32.92 -8.70 19.69
C ARG A 43 31.91 -7.73 19.09
N ILE A 44 31.09 -8.15 18.14
CA ILE A 44 29.87 -7.42 17.77
C ILE A 44 28.73 -7.97 18.62
N ASP A 45 28.82 -7.71 19.93
CA ASP A 45 27.67 -7.73 20.83
C ASP A 45 26.93 -6.41 20.58
N PHE A 46 26.01 -6.40 19.62
CA PHE A 46 24.91 -5.43 19.68
C PHE A 46 24.01 -5.87 20.83
N SER A 47 24.37 -5.42 22.03
CA SER A 47 23.48 -5.29 23.18
C SER A 47 22.33 -4.37 22.78
N ASP A 48 21.32 -4.94 22.09
CA ASP A 48 20.11 -4.24 21.71
C ASP A 48 18.99 -4.62 22.67
N SER A 49 18.75 -3.72 23.63
CA SER A 49 17.62 -3.80 24.57
C SER A 49 16.25 -3.54 23.91
N ARG A 50 16.18 -3.26 22.60
CA ARG A 50 14.93 -3.09 21.82
C ARG A 50 14.57 -4.28 20.92
N MET A 51 15.47 -5.24 20.69
CA MET A 51 15.09 -6.53 20.07
C MET A 51 14.30 -7.46 21.02
N ARG A 52 14.26 -7.15 22.32
CA ARG A 52 13.30 -7.73 23.29
C ARG A 52 12.07 -6.86 23.52
N THR A 53 11.82 -5.85 22.70
CA THR A 53 10.44 -5.39 22.55
C THR A 53 9.77 -6.42 21.65
N LYS A 54 9.30 -7.53 22.27
CA LYS A 54 7.95 -8.03 21.93
C LYS A 54 7.14 -6.77 21.69
N VAL A 55 6.47 -6.65 20.55
CA VAL A 55 5.37 -5.69 20.45
C VAL A 55 4.51 -5.97 21.68
N ILE A 56 4.66 -5.16 22.73
CA ILE A 56 3.85 -5.24 23.92
C ILE A 56 2.54 -4.63 23.43
N PHE A 57 1.72 -5.50 22.83
CA PHE A 57 0.29 -5.36 22.93
C PHE A 57 0.00 -5.09 24.41
N SER A 58 -0.81 -4.07 24.67
CA SER A 58 -1.30 -3.79 26.01
C SER A 58 -1.77 -5.11 26.66
N PRO A 59 -1.54 -5.35 27.97
CA PRO A 59 -1.90 -6.62 28.62
C PRO A 59 -3.41 -6.96 28.62
N GLU A 60 -4.26 -6.13 27.99
CA GLU A 60 -5.70 -6.35 27.89
C GLU A 60 -6.19 -6.66 26.46
N GLU A 61 -5.31 -6.69 25.46
CA GLU A 61 -5.68 -7.09 24.10
C GLU A 61 -5.13 -8.49 23.83
N LYS A 62 -6.03 -9.49 23.78
CA LYS A 62 -5.71 -10.84 23.32
C LYS A 62 -4.92 -10.71 22.02
N THR A 63 -3.67 -11.15 22.04
CA THR A 63 -2.87 -11.14 20.82
C THR A 63 -3.52 -12.12 19.85
N LEU A 64 -3.43 -11.88 18.53
CA LEU A 64 -3.95 -12.81 17.52
C LEU A 64 -3.41 -14.26 17.69
N LYS A 65 -2.35 -14.44 18.48
CA LYS A 65 -1.78 -15.73 18.90
C LYS A 65 -2.61 -16.46 19.98
N ASP A 66 -3.49 -15.77 20.68
CA ASP A 66 -4.36 -16.31 21.74
C ASP A 66 -5.75 -16.72 21.22
N ILE A 67 -6.03 -16.45 19.94
CA ILE A 67 -7.22 -16.97 19.25
C ILE A 67 -6.83 -18.36 18.72
N PRO A 68 -7.52 -19.44 19.13
CA PRO A 68 -7.21 -20.78 18.62
C PRO A 68 -7.22 -20.76 17.09
N GLU A 69 -6.19 -21.34 16.48
CA GLU A 69 -5.96 -21.28 15.03
C GLU A 69 -7.19 -21.67 14.19
N LYS A 70 -8.00 -22.58 14.73
CA LYS A 70 -9.26 -23.04 14.12
C LYS A 70 -10.37 -21.98 14.11
N THR A 71 -10.38 -21.04 15.06
CA THR A 71 -11.45 -20.04 15.20
C THR A 71 -11.27 -18.91 14.19
N TRP A 72 -10.05 -18.37 14.03
CA TRP A 72 -9.81 -17.30 13.05
C TRP A 72 -9.97 -17.78 11.60
N ILE A 73 -9.56 -19.02 11.29
CA ILE A 73 -9.76 -19.61 9.95
C ILE A 73 -11.26 -19.80 9.65
N SER A 74 -12.04 -20.23 10.63
CA SER A 74 -13.51 -20.36 10.48
C SER A 74 -14.17 -19.01 10.23
N ASP A 75 -13.75 -17.96 10.94
CA ASP A 75 -14.26 -16.61 10.76
C ASP A 75 -13.84 -16.01 9.40
N LEU A 76 -12.62 -16.30 8.93
CA LEU A 76 -12.13 -15.86 7.62
C LEU A 76 -12.87 -16.53 6.46
N ASN A 77 -13.14 -17.83 6.55
CA ASN A 77 -13.93 -18.55 5.55
C ASN A 77 -15.34 -17.97 5.48
N LYS A 78 -15.98 -17.76 6.64
CA LYS A 78 -17.29 -17.11 6.71
C LYS A 78 -17.27 -15.70 6.10
N LEU A 79 -16.28 -14.88 6.46
CA LEU A 79 -16.11 -13.54 5.87
C LEU A 79 -15.91 -13.59 4.36
N THR A 80 -15.23 -14.61 3.85
CA THR A 80 -14.99 -14.79 2.42
C THR A 80 -16.25 -15.25 1.70
N ASP A 81 -16.99 -16.20 2.28
CA ASP A 81 -18.23 -16.77 1.73
C ASP A 81 -19.37 -15.73 1.75
N ASP A 82 -19.45 -14.91 2.80
CA ASP A 82 -20.46 -13.85 2.93
C ASP A 82 -20.13 -12.63 2.07
N ARG A 83 -18.86 -12.49 1.62
CA ARG A 83 -18.44 -11.34 0.82
C ARG A 83 -18.99 -11.44 -0.60
N THR A 84 -19.80 -10.46 -0.96
CA THR A 84 -20.19 -10.20 -2.34
C THR A 84 -19.43 -8.97 -2.83
N SER A 85 -18.81 -9.05 -4.01
CA SER A 85 -18.31 -7.84 -4.66
C SER A 85 -19.50 -6.99 -5.07
N PHE A 86 -19.35 -5.68 -4.91
CA PHE A 86 -20.31 -4.73 -5.45
C PHE A 86 -20.41 -4.87 -6.98
N PHE A 87 -19.28 -5.13 -7.64
CA PHE A 87 -19.25 -5.29 -9.08
C PHE A 87 -19.69 -6.69 -9.48
N LYS A 88 -20.67 -6.74 -10.38
CA LYS A 88 -21.21 -7.97 -10.92
C LYS A 88 -20.60 -8.26 -12.29
N ARG A 89 -20.61 -9.54 -12.65
CA ARG A 89 -20.00 -10.04 -13.89
C ARG A 89 -20.53 -9.33 -15.14
N GLU A 90 -21.82 -9.03 -15.16
CA GLU A 90 -22.52 -8.45 -16.31
C GLU A 90 -22.07 -7.01 -16.57
N GLN A 91 -21.40 -6.38 -15.60
CA GLN A 91 -20.84 -5.04 -15.74
C GLN A 91 -19.49 -5.04 -16.51
N PHE A 92 -18.92 -6.22 -16.78
CA PHE A 92 -17.62 -6.38 -17.46
C PHE A 92 -17.74 -6.96 -18.89
N THR A 93 -18.92 -6.86 -19.53
CA THR A 93 -19.02 -7.08 -20.99
C THR A 93 -18.45 -5.88 -21.74
N ASP A 94 -18.04 -6.05 -23.00
CA ASP A 94 -17.44 -4.97 -23.79
C ASP A 94 -18.36 -3.73 -23.90
N GLU A 95 -19.68 -3.94 -23.98
CA GLU A 95 -20.68 -2.87 -23.96
C GLU A 95 -20.82 -2.23 -22.57
N ALA A 96 -20.86 -3.05 -21.51
CA ALA A 96 -21.06 -2.59 -20.15
C ALA A 96 -19.84 -1.82 -19.62
N LEU A 97 -18.62 -2.22 -19.97
CA LEU A 97 -17.39 -1.52 -19.63
C LEU A 97 -17.44 -0.07 -20.12
N LYS A 98 -17.80 0.13 -21.40
CA LYS A 98 -17.94 1.47 -22.00
C LYS A 98 -19.04 2.28 -21.33
N LYS A 99 -20.19 1.65 -21.08
CA LYS A 99 -21.36 2.31 -20.47
C LYS A 99 -21.07 2.76 -19.03
N ASN A 100 -20.38 1.94 -18.26
CA ASN A 100 -20.17 2.13 -16.83
C ASN A 100 -18.82 2.81 -16.50
N GLY A 101 -17.98 3.08 -17.51
CA GLY A 101 -16.64 3.65 -17.30
C GLY A 101 -15.70 2.71 -16.54
N LEU A 102 -15.94 1.39 -16.62
CA LEU A 102 -15.12 0.39 -15.93
C LEU A 102 -13.93 -0.01 -16.80
N ILE A 103 -12.82 -0.33 -16.15
CA ILE A 103 -11.56 -0.71 -16.81
C ILE A 103 -11.29 -2.19 -16.54
N PRO A 104 -11.22 -3.05 -17.57
CA PRO A 104 -10.92 -4.46 -17.37
C PRO A 104 -9.44 -4.64 -16.96
N VAL A 105 -9.20 -5.63 -16.10
CA VAL A 105 -7.88 -5.90 -15.52
C VAL A 105 -7.54 -7.38 -15.64
N THR A 106 -6.25 -7.71 -15.74
CA THR A 106 -5.78 -9.10 -15.60
C THR A 106 -5.34 -9.34 -14.16
N ALA A 107 -6.05 -10.23 -13.45
CA ALA A 107 -5.65 -10.63 -12.11
C ALA A 107 -4.47 -11.60 -12.15
N ILE A 108 -3.47 -11.34 -11.33
CA ILE A 108 -2.26 -12.15 -11.17
C ILE A 108 -2.13 -12.48 -9.69
N MET A 109 -2.30 -13.76 -9.39
CA MET A 109 -2.24 -14.31 -8.04
C MET A 109 -0.91 -15.04 -7.90
N LEU A 110 -0.02 -14.57 -7.03
CA LEU A 110 1.22 -15.27 -6.71
C LEU A 110 0.98 -16.19 -5.50
N ASN A 111 1.38 -17.44 -5.64
CA ASN A 111 1.33 -18.43 -4.56
C ASN A 111 2.76 -18.90 -4.28
N TRP A 112 3.27 -18.61 -3.09
CA TRP A 112 4.63 -18.91 -2.68
C TRP A 112 4.77 -20.34 -2.17
N GLY A 113 3.67 -20.94 -1.71
CA GLY A 113 3.73 -22.12 -0.85
C GLY A 113 3.29 -23.47 -1.43
N ARG A 114 2.52 -23.56 -2.53
CA ARG A 114 1.69 -24.78 -2.71
C ARG A 114 1.47 -25.23 -4.16
N VAL A 115 2.45 -25.93 -4.74
CA VAL A 115 2.28 -26.68 -6.00
C VAL A 115 1.13 -27.70 -5.89
N GLU A 116 0.94 -28.28 -4.70
CA GLU A 116 -0.08 -29.31 -4.46
C GLU A 116 -1.52 -28.76 -4.40
N ASN A 117 -1.71 -27.47 -4.08
CA ASN A 117 -3.05 -26.89 -3.90
C ASN A 117 -3.58 -26.17 -5.14
N LEU A 118 -2.72 -25.83 -6.09
CA LEU A 118 -3.11 -25.25 -7.39
C LEU A 118 -3.39 -26.32 -8.45
N ARG A 119 -4.06 -27.42 -8.08
CA ARG A 119 -4.66 -28.30 -9.10
C ARG A 119 -5.85 -27.57 -9.71
N VAL A 120 -5.88 -27.44 -11.03
CA VAL A 120 -7.00 -26.85 -11.80
C VAL A 120 -8.36 -27.41 -11.38
N LEU A 121 -8.40 -28.67 -10.92
CA LEU A 121 -9.57 -29.35 -10.38
C LEU A 121 -10.21 -28.68 -9.14
N ASN A 122 -9.43 -27.90 -8.36
CA ASN A 122 -9.92 -27.18 -7.18
C ASN A 122 -10.62 -25.87 -7.54
N PHE A 123 -10.42 -25.34 -8.75
CA PHE A 123 -11.16 -24.20 -9.27
C PHE A 123 -12.37 -24.69 -10.06
N LYS A 124 -13.27 -25.43 -9.40
CA LYS A 124 -14.67 -25.44 -9.86
C LYS A 124 -15.25 -24.07 -9.51
N LEU A 125 -14.96 -23.07 -10.35
CA LEU A 125 -15.77 -21.87 -10.39
C LEU A 125 -17.16 -22.34 -10.83
N ASN A 126 -18.07 -22.44 -9.85
CA ASN A 126 -19.43 -22.93 -10.05
C ASN A 126 -20.12 -22.06 -11.09
N ASN A 127 -20.11 -22.50 -12.36
CA ASN A 127 -20.53 -21.76 -13.55
C ASN A 127 -19.80 -20.43 -13.75
N THR A 128 -18.98 -20.26 -14.80
CA THR A 128 -18.87 -19.02 -15.62
C THR A 128 -17.60 -19.02 -16.51
N ASP A 129 -17.68 -18.31 -17.64
CA ASP A 129 -16.62 -18.08 -18.65
C ASP A 129 -15.46 -17.21 -18.11
N VAL A 130 -14.76 -17.69 -17.09
CA VAL A 130 -13.49 -17.13 -16.62
C VAL A 130 -12.36 -17.83 -17.35
N ILE A 131 -11.56 -17.08 -18.12
CA ILE A 131 -10.35 -17.62 -18.75
C ILE A 131 -9.25 -17.68 -17.68
N LEU A 132 -9.12 -18.83 -17.03
CA LEU A 132 -8.01 -19.12 -16.13
C LEU A 132 -6.82 -19.65 -16.93
N ASN A 133 -5.77 -18.85 -17.04
CA ASN A 133 -4.49 -19.28 -17.62
C ASN A 133 -3.50 -19.57 -16.50
N VAL A 134 -3.09 -20.82 -16.35
CA VAL A 134 -2.08 -21.23 -15.36
C VAL A 134 -0.70 -21.29 -16.04
N PHE A 135 0.22 -20.44 -15.60
CA PHE A 135 1.61 -20.43 -16.07
C PHE A 135 2.50 -21.09 -15.02
N ASN A 136 2.84 -22.36 -15.25
CA ASN A 136 3.80 -23.08 -14.40
C ASN A 136 5.23 -22.79 -14.84
N SER A 137 6.13 -22.60 -13.88
CA SER A 137 7.57 -22.47 -14.12
C SER A 137 8.32 -23.63 -13.45
N VAL A 138 9.46 -24.03 -14.03
CA VAL A 138 10.28 -25.15 -13.53
C VAL A 138 10.96 -24.80 -12.20
N GLU A 139 11.19 -23.51 -11.96
CA GLU A 139 11.76 -22.97 -10.73
C GLU A 139 10.85 -21.87 -10.17
N ASN A 140 10.98 -21.59 -8.88
CA ASN A 140 10.21 -20.50 -8.28
C ASN A 140 10.77 -19.13 -8.73
N LEU A 141 10.05 -18.48 -9.64
CA LEU A 141 10.39 -17.17 -10.20
C LEU A 141 10.05 -16.00 -9.25
N GLN A 142 9.38 -16.23 -8.12
CA GLN A 142 9.03 -15.21 -7.13
C GLN A 142 8.35 -13.98 -7.78
N ASP A 143 8.69 -12.76 -7.34
CA ASP A 143 8.14 -11.51 -7.88
C ASP A 143 8.31 -11.36 -9.40
N LEU A 144 9.38 -11.89 -10.00
CA LEU A 144 9.61 -11.78 -11.45
C LEU A 144 8.45 -12.34 -12.27
N SER A 145 7.78 -13.39 -11.78
CA SER A 145 6.62 -13.97 -12.44
C SER A 145 5.48 -12.96 -12.63
N LYS A 146 5.22 -12.09 -11.65
CA LYS A 146 4.18 -11.05 -11.72
C LYS A 146 4.39 -10.15 -12.93
N TYR A 147 5.63 -9.71 -13.12
CA TYR A 147 6.00 -8.77 -14.19
C TYR A 147 5.99 -9.42 -15.57
N ILE A 148 6.49 -10.65 -15.68
CA ILE A 148 6.45 -11.40 -16.95
C ILE A 148 4.99 -11.62 -17.37
N ILE A 149 4.15 -12.13 -16.47
CA ILE A 149 2.74 -12.42 -16.77
C ILE A 149 1.98 -11.13 -17.08
N CYS A 150 2.19 -10.06 -16.31
CA CYS A 150 1.54 -8.78 -16.58
C CYS A 150 1.95 -8.18 -17.93
N SER A 151 3.22 -8.31 -18.33
CA SER A 151 3.67 -7.86 -19.66
C SER A 151 2.94 -8.59 -20.80
N MET A 152 2.53 -9.84 -20.57
CA MET A 152 1.81 -10.66 -21.55
C MET A 152 0.28 -10.60 -21.37
N ALA A 153 -0.21 -9.81 -20.41
CA ALA A 153 -1.63 -9.74 -20.08
C ALA A 153 -2.46 -9.23 -21.26
N LYS A 154 -3.73 -9.67 -21.33
CA LYS A 154 -4.69 -9.21 -22.34
C LYS A 154 -4.99 -7.72 -22.22
N TYR A 155 -5.18 -7.25 -20.98
CA TYR A 155 -5.60 -5.88 -20.69
C TYR A 155 -4.42 -4.98 -20.35
N ASP A 156 -4.64 -3.67 -20.40
CA ASP A 156 -3.61 -2.65 -20.15
C ASP A 156 -3.25 -2.48 -18.67
N TYR A 157 -3.95 -3.21 -17.79
CA TYR A 157 -3.80 -3.11 -16.34
C TYR A 157 -3.82 -4.50 -15.72
N CYS A 158 -3.06 -4.65 -14.64
CA CYS A 158 -2.97 -5.89 -13.89
C CYS A 158 -3.33 -5.63 -12.42
N TYR A 159 -3.93 -6.64 -11.79
CA TYR A 159 -4.13 -6.68 -10.35
C TYR A 159 -3.17 -7.71 -9.73
N PHE A 160 -2.33 -7.30 -8.79
CA PHE A 160 -1.38 -8.16 -8.10
C PHE A 160 -1.88 -8.49 -6.69
N GLN A 161 -1.81 -9.77 -6.32
CA GLN A 161 -2.11 -10.26 -4.98
C GLN A 161 -1.21 -11.45 -4.66
N ASP A 162 -0.61 -11.43 -3.47
CA ASP A 162 0.17 -12.54 -2.92
C ASP A 162 -0.69 -13.34 -1.95
N ASP A 163 -0.24 -14.55 -1.61
CA ASP A 163 -0.96 -15.45 -0.71
C ASP A 163 -0.79 -15.12 0.79
N ASP A 164 0.04 -14.13 1.16
CA ASP A 164 0.27 -13.72 2.55
C ASP A 164 -0.91 -12.96 3.19
N TRP A 165 -1.74 -12.31 2.38
CA TRP A 165 -2.81 -11.43 2.82
C TRP A 165 -4.05 -11.63 1.96
N LEU A 166 -5.23 -11.44 2.54
CA LEU A 166 -6.50 -11.37 1.83
C LEU A 166 -7.01 -9.93 1.78
N ASN A 167 -7.14 -9.38 0.56
CA ASN A 167 -7.67 -8.04 0.35
C ASN A 167 -9.20 -8.02 0.28
N LEU A 168 -9.83 -7.83 1.45
CA LEU A 168 -11.28 -7.68 1.58
C LEU A 168 -11.83 -6.35 1.01
N TYR A 169 -10.95 -5.41 0.65
CA TYR A 169 -11.30 -4.04 0.24
C TYR A 169 -11.02 -3.77 -1.24
N MET A 170 -10.92 -4.82 -2.07
CA MET A 170 -10.59 -4.70 -3.49
C MET A 170 -11.49 -3.71 -4.24
N ASP A 171 -12.80 -3.66 -3.93
CA ASP A 171 -13.74 -2.74 -4.58
C ASP A 171 -13.36 -1.28 -4.33
N SER A 172 -12.95 -0.93 -3.10
CA SER A 172 -12.46 0.41 -2.75
C SER A 172 -11.17 0.76 -3.49
N VAL A 173 -10.24 -0.20 -3.59
CA VAL A 173 -8.98 0.02 -4.32
C VAL A 173 -9.24 0.19 -5.81
N TYR A 174 -10.16 -0.61 -6.37
CA TYR A 174 -10.53 -0.55 -7.79
C TYR A 174 -11.22 0.77 -8.14
N ILE A 175 -12.18 1.22 -7.32
CA ILE A 175 -12.82 2.52 -7.46
C ILE A 175 -11.80 3.67 -7.42
N ASN A 176 -10.82 3.61 -6.51
CA ASN A 176 -9.75 4.60 -6.49
C ASN A 176 -8.86 4.52 -7.75
N PHE A 177 -8.56 3.32 -8.23
CA PHE A 177 -7.82 3.08 -9.48
C PHE A 177 -8.51 3.69 -10.70
N LEU A 178 -9.83 3.62 -10.81
CA LEU A 178 -10.58 4.20 -11.92
C LEU A 178 -10.38 5.72 -12.06
N ARG A 179 -10.04 6.44 -10.97
CA ARG A 179 -9.79 7.89 -11.00
C ARG A 179 -8.49 8.27 -11.68
N SER A 180 -7.45 7.46 -11.49
CA SER A 180 -6.10 7.76 -11.98
C SER A 180 -5.36 6.49 -12.38
N PRO A 181 -5.85 5.76 -13.40
CA PRO A 181 -5.37 4.41 -13.72
C PRO A 181 -3.91 4.38 -14.15
N SER A 182 -3.31 5.52 -14.48
CA SER A 182 -1.88 5.65 -14.75
C SER A 182 -1.00 5.44 -13.52
N LEU A 183 -1.48 5.57 -12.28
CA LEU A 183 -0.70 5.39 -11.06
C LEU A 183 -0.74 3.94 -10.55
N ILE A 184 0.17 3.60 -9.63
CA ILE A 184 0.05 2.38 -8.82
C ILE A 184 -0.97 2.66 -7.71
N HIS A 185 -2.02 1.85 -7.64
CA HIS A 185 -2.99 1.90 -6.54
C HIS A 185 -2.82 0.64 -5.69
N SER A 186 -2.42 0.79 -4.43
CA SER A 186 -2.14 -0.34 -3.55
C SER A 186 -2.96 -0.26 -2.26
N ASN A 187 -3.16 -1.41 -1.62
CA ASN A 187 -3.69 -1.47 -0.27
C ASN A 187 -2.62 -1.95 0.70
N THR A 188 -2.68 -1.52 1.96
CA THR A 188 -1.81 -2.05 3.00
C THR A 188 -2.43 -1.87 4.38
N MET A 189 -1.92 -2.59 5.36
CA MET A 189 -2.34 -2.44 6.75
C MET A 189 -1.95 -1.08 7.33
N PRO A 190 -2.73 -0.50 8.26
CA PRO A 190 -2.43 0.78 8.89
C PRO A 190 -1.01 0.89 9.46
N ILE A 191 -0.53 -0.12 10.19
CA ILE A 191 0.81 -0.04 10.77
C ILE A 191 1.92 -0.07 9.70
N ILE A 192 1.71 -0.81 8.61
CA ILE A 192 2.67 -0.92 7.52
C ILE A 192 2.62 0.33 6.62
N HIS A 193 1.46 0.98 6.52
CA HIS A 193 1.31 2.29 5.88
C HIS A 193 2.29 3.30 6.50
N LEU A 194 2.46 3.32 7.83
CA LEU A 194 3.44 4.19 8.51
C LEU A 194 4.87 3.95 8.02
N GLU A 195 5.27 2.69 7.90
CA GLU A 195 6.61 2.33 7.43
C GLU A 195 6.81 2.77 5.98
N HIS A 196 5.81 2.59 5.12
CA HIS A 196 5.85 3.09 3.75
C HIS A 196 5.99 4.61 3.67
N ARG A 197 5.37 5.37 4.59
CA ARG A 197 5.55 6.83 4.66
C ARG A 197 7.01 7.21 4.91
N ARG A 198 7.72 6.46 5.75
CA ARG A 198 9.16 6.67 6.02
C ARG A 198 10.03 6.35 4.81
N TRP A 199 9.61 5.40 3.97
CA TRP A 199 10.30 5.01 2.74
C TRP A 199 9.77 5.74 1.51
N THR A 200 9.54 7.04 1.69
CA THR A 200 9.37 7.99 0.61
C THR A 200 10.65 8.82 0.46
N PHE A 201 11.03 9.06 -0.79
CA PHE A 201 12.28 9.72 -1.13
C PHE A 201 12.00 10.87 -2.09
N SER A 202 12.56 12.03 -1.79
CA SER A 202 12.38 13.24 -2.57
C SER A 202 13.71 13.96 -2.76
N ASN A 203 13.94 14.43 -3.98
CA ASN A 203 15.04 15.32 -4.31
C ASN A 203 14.68 16.13 -5.55
N LYS A 204 14.33 17.41 -5.37
CA LYS A 204 13.89 18.29 -6.45
C LYS A 204 14.99 18.50 -7.50
N ASP A 205 16.25 18.60 -7.07
CA ASP A 205 17.40 18.86 -7.97
C ASP A 205 17.67 17.69 -8.92
N LYS A 206 17.25 16.48 -8.53
CA LYS A 206 17.37 15.26 -9.33
C LYS A 206 16.05 14.78 -9.92
N ASN A 207 14.95 15.51 -9.71
CA ASN A 207 13.60 15.06 -10.07
C ASN A 207 13.27 13.66 -9.51
N LEU A 208 13.66 13.41 -8.26
CA LEU A 208 13.33 12.19 -7.52
C LEU A 208 12.05 12.43 -6.71
N HIS A 209 11.05 11.58 -6.92
CA HIS A 209 9.76 11.61 -6.23
C HIS A 209 9.18 10.20 -6.22
N THR A 210 9.68 9.38 -5.30
CA THR A 210 9.37 7.96 -5.27
C THR A 210 8.97 7.47 -3.87
N GLY A 211 8.18 6.40 -3.81
CA GLY A 211 7.76 5.79 -2.56
C GLY A 211 7.64 4.28 -2.69
N PHE A 212 7.97 3.59 -1.61
CA PHE A 212 7.81 2.15 -1.53
C PHE A 212 6.34 1.75 -1.25
N THR A 213 5.91 0.61 -1.78
CA THR A 213 4.68 -0.07 -1.39
C THR A 213 4.81 -1.58 -1.54
N TRP A 214 4.26 -2.35 -0.61
CA TRP A 214 4.02 -3.77 -0.82
C TRP A 214 2.93 -3.95 -1.87
N LEU A 215 3.26 -4.61 -2.99
CA LEU A 215 2.29 -4.81 -4.08
C LEU A 215 1.41 -6.04 -3.84
N GLY A 216 1.95 -7.06 -3.16
CA GLY A 216 1.28 -8.30 -2.83
C GLY A 216 0.05 -8.18 -1.93
N CYS A 217 -0.15 -7.03 -1.26
CA CYS A 217 -1.32 -6.77 -0.43
C CYS A 217 -2.61 -6.44 -1.24
N GLY A 218 -2.53 -6.47 -2.58
CA GLY A 218 -3.60 -6.06 -3.47
C GLY A 218 -3.27 -4.73 -4.12
N SER A 219 -2.88 -4.76 -5.40
CA SER A 219 -2.50 -3.56 -6.14
C SER A 219 -2.91 -3.58 -7.60
N PHE A 220 -3.46 -2.47 -8.09
CA PHE A 220 -3.67 -2.22 -9.52
C PHE A 220 -2.45 -1.49 -10.09
N VAL A 221 -1.93 -2.01 -11.19
CA VAL A 221 -0.75 -1.46 -11.85
C VAL A 221 -0.96 -1.34 -13.37
N PRO A 222 -0.44 -0.28 -14.02
CA PRO A 222 -0.44 -0.18 -15.48
C PRO A 222 0.58 -1.14 -16.09
N ARG A 223 0.14 -1.92 -17.09
CA ARG A 223 1.01 -2.79 -17.90
C ARG A 223 2.14 -2.01 -18.57
N ALA A 224 1.88 -0.76 -18.97
CA ALA A 224 2.91 0.11 -19.54
C ALA A 224 4.08 0.39 -18.57
N LYS A 225 3.81 0.51 -17.26
CA LYS A 225 4.88 0.65 -16.25
C LYS A 225 5.65 -0.65 -16.07
N VAL A 226 4.96 -1.80 -16.14
CA VAL A 226 5.61 -3.12 -16.12
C VAL A 226 6.55 -3.30 -17.30
N PHE A 227 6.12 -2.96 -18.52
CA PHE A 227 6.99 -3.00 -19.70
C PHE A 227 8.24 -2.13 -19.54
N ARG A 228 8.07 -0.89 -19.09
CA ARG A 228 9.19 0.01 -18.81
C ARG A 228 10.13 -0.59 -17.76
N PHE A 229 9.57 -1.14 -16.69
CA PHE A 229 10.33 -1.76 -15.62
C PHE A 229 11.16 -2.96 -16.09
N LEU A 230 10.61 -3.85 -16.92
CA LEU A 230 11.38 -4.96 -17.50
C LEU A 230 12.56 -4.44 -18.34
N GLY A 231 12.36 -3.34 -19.07
CA GLY A 231 13.46 -2.63 -19.73
C GLY A 231 14.51 -2.10 -18.74
N GLN A 232 14.07 -1.53 -17.60
CA GLN A 232 14.97 -1.05 -16.54
C GLN A 232 15.81 -2.18 -15.91
N VAL A 233 15.18 -3.33 -15.65
CA VAL A 233 15.85 -4.52 -15.13
C VAL A 233 16.90 -5.01 -16.12
N GLY A 234 16.57 -5.06 -17.41
CA GLY A 234 17.48 -5.48 -18.48
C GLY A 234 18.69 -4.58 -18.65
N SER A 235 18.55 -3.26 -18.47
CA SER A 235 19.67 -2.32 -18.62
C SER A 235 20.56 -2.20 -17.38
N THR A 236 19.99 -2.42 -16.19
CA THR A 236 20.67 -2.16 -14.91
C THR A 236 21.44 -3.38 -14.39
N SER A 237 21.29 -4.54 -15.05
CA SER A 237 21.94 -5.82 -14.71
C SER A 237 21.77 -6.17 -13.22
N LEU A 238 20.54 -6.46 -12.81
CA LEU A 238 20.27 -6.93 -11.44
C LEU A 238 20.77 -8.37 -11.26
N GLY A 239 21.43 -8.64 -10.12
CA GLY A 239 21.83 -10.00 -9.76
C GLY A 239 20.60 -10.89 -9.48
N ARG A 240 20.75 -12.22 -9.63
CA ARG A 240 19.63 -13.18 -9.48
C ARG A 240 18.85 -13.04 -8.18
N GLU A 241 19.52 -12.81 -7.06
CA GLU A 241 18.84 -12.64 -5.76
C GLU A 241 17.91 -11.42 -5.72
N ARG A 242 18.25 -10.34 -6.44
CA ARG A 242 17.42 -9.13 -6.52
C ARG A 242 16.20 -9.33 -7.42
N LEU A 243 16.29 -10.21 -8.42
CA LEU A 243 15.16 -10.57 -9.27
C LEU A 243 14.02 -11.25 -8.47
N ARG A 244 14.31 -11.77 -7.28
CA ARG A 244 13.31 -12.37 -6.39
C ARG A 244 12.49 -11.36 -5.60
N LEU A 245 12.94 -10.10 -5.53
CA LEU A 245 12.37 -9.02 -4.71
C LEU A 245 12.01 -7.80 -5.57
N LEU A 246 11.56 -8.06 -6.80
CA LEU A 246 11.34 -7.00 -7.79
C LEU A 246 10.21 -6.05 -7.40
N ASP A 247 9.32 -6.40 -6.47
CA ASP A 247 8.28 -5.48 -5.98
C ASP A 247 8.89 -4.22 -5.33
N ILE A 248 10.02 -4.37 -4.64
CA ILE A 248 10.76 -3.25 -4.05
C ILE A 248 11.30 -2.34 -5.16
N TYR A 249 11.90 -2.91 -6.19
CA TYR A 249 12.47 -2.15 -7.29
C TYR A 249 11.38 -1.51 -8.14
N PHE A 250 10.30 -2.23 -8.46
CA PHE A 250 9.21 -1.74 -9.30
C PHE A 250 8.57 -0.50 -8.69
N SER A 251 8.12 -0.60 -7.43
CA SER A 251 7.46 0.52 -6.75
C SER A 251 8.35 1.78 -6.76
N LEU A 252 9.63 1.62 -6.42
CA LEU A 252 10.57 2.74 -6.40
C LEU A 252 10.94 3.26 -7.81
N TRP A 253 11.19 2.38 -8.77
CA TRP A 253 11.70 2.75 -10.11
C TRP A 253 10.64 3.28 -11.06
N THR A 254 9.36 3.23 -10.70
CA THR A 254 8.36 4.08 -11.37
C THR A 254 8.67 5.57 -11.21
N ASN A 255 9.46 5.93 -10.19
CA ASN A 255 9.68 7.30 -9.73
C ASN A 255 8.37 8.06 -9.64
N GLN A 256 7.40 7.45 -8.96
CA GLN A 256 6.13 8.04 -8.59
C GLN A 256 5.85 7.66 -7.15
N TYR A 257 5.16 8.53 -6.42
CA TYR A 257 4.54 8.09 -5.17
C TYR A 257 3.40 7.11 -5.49
N PRO A 258 3.24 5.99 -4.77
CA PRO A 258 2.05 5.14 -4.90
C PRO A 258 0.79 5.84 -4.36
N TYR A 259 -0.38 5.53 -4.91
CA TYR A 259 -1.67 5.88 -4.33
C TYR A 259 -2.13 4.76 -3.40
N GLN A 260 -1.72 4.87 -2.14
CA GLN A 260 -1.91 3.79 -1.16
C GLN A 260 -3.14 4.02 -0.26
N LEU A 261 -4.01 3.01 -0.22
CA LEU A 261 -5.09 2.89 0.75
C LEU A 261 -4.60 2.19 2.02
N SER A 262 -5.24 2.50 3.14
CA SER A 262 -4.91 1.94 4.45
C SER A 262 -6.12 1.23 5.04
N SER A 263 -6.13 -0.10 4.93
CA SER A 263 -7.26 -0.95 5.32
C SER A 263 -6.80 -2.13 6.19
N PRO A 264 -7.62 -2.63 7.14
CA PRO A 264 -7.23 -3.76 7.98
C PRO A 264 -7.32 -5.07 7.19
N LEU A 265 -6.21 -5.47 6.56
CA LEU A 265 -6.10 -6.69 5.78
C LEU A 265 -6.13 -7.93 6.68
N ALA A 266 -6.74 -9.01 6.20
CA ALA A 266 -6.72 -10.29 6.90
C ALA A 266 -5.44 -11.06 6.56
N PRO A 267 -4.65 -11.51 7.55
CA PRO A 267 -3.50 -12.37 7.29
C PRO A 267 -3.99 -13.73 6.78
N SER A 268 -3.26 -14.30 5.83
CA SER A 268 -3.40 -15.70 5.44
C SER A 268 -2.48 -16.59 6.26
N ASP A 269 -2.59 -17.91 6.09
CA ASP A 269 -1.68 -18.88 6.69
C ASP A 269 -0.24 -18.70 6.17
N GLN A 270 0.63 -18.15 7.01
CA GLN A 270 2.05 -17.89 6.73
C GLN A 270 2.97 -19.09 7.05
N ILE A 271 2.43 -20.29 7.30
CA ILE A 271 3.25 -21.49 7.47
C ILE A 271 4.07 -21.70 6.18
N ASN A 272 5.40 -21.68 6.30
CA ASN A 272 6.39 -21.69 5.21
C ASN A 272 6.44 -20.42 4.33
N GLY A 273 5.88 -19.30 4.79
CA GLY A 273 6.11 -18.01 4.16
C GLY A 273 7.59 -17.64 4.09
N TRP A 274 7.94 -16.71 3.20
CA TRP A 274 9.33 -16.22 3.02
C TRP A 274 9.99 -15.75 4.33
N SER A 275 9.18 -15.47 5.36
CA SER A 275 9.54 -15.04 6.72
C SER A 275 10.26 -16.03 7.60
N ASN A 276 10.26 -17.32 7.24
CA ASN A 276 10.78 -18.34 8.13
C ASN A 276 12.32 -18.46 8.05
N GLY A 277 13.01 -17.91 9.06
CA GLY A 277 14.44 -18.17 9.30
C GLY A 277 15.43 -17.14 8.71
N VAL A 278 14.95 -16.00 8.20
CA VAL A 278 15.78 -14.92 7.65
C VAL A 278 15.43 -13.60 8.33
N ASP A 279 16.43 -12.73 8.57
CA ASP A 279 16.17 -11.34 8.95
C ASP A 279 15.62 -10.57 7.74
N GLN A 280 14.31 -10.67 7.54
CA GLN A 280 13.59 -10.06 6.43
C GLN A 280 13.84 -8.56 6.34
N TRP A 281 13.85 -7.87 7.48
CA TRP A 281 13.98 -6.42 7.52
C TRP A 281 15.33 -5.96 6.99
N SER A 282 16.41 -6.66 7.35
CA SER A 282 17.74 -6.39 6.77
C SER A 282 17.76 -6.55 5.25
N VAL A 283 17.07 -7.57 4.72
CA VAL A 283 16.95 -7.78 3.27
C VAL A 283 16.13 -6.66 2.61
N VAL A 284 15.01 -6.28 3.21
CA VAL A 284 14.14 -5.20 2.72
C VAL A 284 14.89 -3.87 2.70
N TYR A 285 15.55 -3.50 3.80
CA TYR A 285 16.33 -2.27 3.87
C TYR A 285 17.46 -2.23 2.84
N ALA A 286 18.18 -3.34 2.67
CA ALA A 286 19.25 -3.41 1.68
C ALA A 286 18.73 -3.21 0.25
N ASN A 287 17.58 -3.79 -0.09
CA ASN A 287 17.00 -3.66 -1.44
C ASN A 287 16.34 -2.29 -1.66
N ILE A 288 15.68 -1.70 -0.66
CA ILE A 288 15.17 -0.32 -0.75
C ILE A 288 16.33 0.64 -1.02
N LEU A 289 17.43 0.51 -0.26
CA LEU A 289 18.61 1.36 -0.45
C LEU A 289 19.21 1.17 -1.84
N ASP A 290 19.46 -0.08 -2.26
CA ASP A 290 20.04 -0.36 -3.59
C ASP A 290 19.15 0.20 -4.72
N ALA A 291 17.82 0.00 -4.63
CA ALA A 291 16.87 0.49 -5.60
C ALA A 291 16.88 2.03 -5.69
N VAL A 292 16.81 2.75 -4.57
CA VAL A 292 16.77 4.21 -4.58
C VAL A 292 18.11 4.83 -4.99
N GLN A 293 19.25 4.24 -4.58
CA GLN A 293 20.57 4.73 -4.99
C GLN A 293 20.78 4.58 -6.50
N LYS A 294 20.34 3.46 -7.09
CA LYS A 294 20.37 3.23 -8.54
C LYS A 294 19.48 4.21 -9.29
N LEU A 295 18.25 4.42 -8.81
CA LEU A 295 17.33 5.41 -9.38
C LEU A 295 17.93 6.82 -9.31
N TYR A 296 18.43 7.24 -8.15
CA TYR A 296 19.07 8.55 -7.98
C TYR A 296 20.22 8.73 -8.96
N THR A 297 21.09 7.72 -9.09
CA THR A 297 22.25 7.77 -10.00
C THR A 297 21.79 7.91 -11.46
N ALA A 298 20.78 7.14 -11.87
CA ALA A 298 20.22 7.22 -13.22
C ALA A 298 19.54 8.58 -13.50
N LEU A 299 18.89 9.17 -12.50
CA LEU A 299 18.32 10.51 -12.62
C LEU A 299 19.42 11.58 -12.67
N ALA A 300 20.52 11.41 -11.94
CA ALA A 300 21.62 12.37 -11.85
C ALA A 300 22.48 12.46 -13.12
N THR A 301 22.56 11.40 -13.93
CA THR A 301 23.31 11.42 -15.20
C THR A 301 22.66 12.28 -16.28
N ASN A 302 21.45 12.82 -16.03
CA ASN A 302 20.68 13.69 -16.93
C ASN A 302 20.69 13.26 -18.39
N THR A 303 20.57 11.95 -18.63
CA THR A 303 20.33 11.44 -19.97
C THR A 303 18.86 11.69 -20.32
N ASP A 304 18.58 12.03 -21.59
CA ASP A 304 17.22 12.11 -22.17
C ASP A 304 16.51 10.73 -22.23
N SER A 305 17.01 9.75 -21.47
CA SER A 305 16.45 8.42 -21.37
C SER A 305 15.05 8.47 -20.79
N GLN A 306 14.09 7.96 -21.55
CA GLN A 306 12.69 7.77 -21.11
C GLN A 306 12.52 6.60 -20.14
N GLN A 307 13.64 5.99 -19.69
CA GLN A 307 13.64 4.83 -18.84
C GLN A 307 13.11 5.14 -17.43
N PHE A 308 13.44 6.29 -16.85
CA PHE A 308 12.95 6.71 -15.54
C PHE A 308 12.16 8.02 -15.67
N MET A 309 10.93 8.02 -15.19
CA MET A 309 10.07 9.21 -15.25
C MET A 309 10.70 10.34 -14.43
N ARG A 310 10.72 11.57 -14.96
CA ARG A 310 11.25 12.75 -14.26
C ARG A 310 10.17 13.73 -13.81
N LYS A 311 8.93 13.55 -14.27
CA LYS A 311 7.78 14.36 -13.86
C LYS A 311 6.86 13.51 -13.00
N GLU A 312 6.36 14.09 -11.92
CA GLU A 312 5.28 13.47 -11.14
C GLU A 312 4.00 13.44 -11.99
N GLU A 313 3.34 12.29 -12.00
CA GLU A 313 2.07 12.06 -12.68
C GLU A 313 0.90 12.57 -11.82
N GLU A 314 -0.12 13.10 -12.47
CA GLU A 314 -1.34 13.53 -11.79
C GLU A 314 -2.21 12.33 -11.38
N PRO A 315 -2.98 12.42 -10.28
CA PRO A 315 -2.96 13.51 -9.31
C PRO A 315 -1.63 13.55 -8.52
N TYR A 316 -1.10 14.76 -8.35
CA TYR A 316 0.06 15.01 -7.50
C TYR A 316 -0.24 14.52 -6.08
N TYR A 317 0.81 14.20 -5.34
CA TYR A 317 0.72 13.67 -3.99
C TYR A 317 -0.20 14.48 -3.06
N SER A 318 -0.14 15.81 -3.16
CA SER A 318 -0.98 16.75 -2.39
C SER A 318 -2.47 16.62 -2.67
N ASN A 319 -2.85 16.07 -3.83
CA ASN A 319 -4.21 15.96 -4.31
C ASN A 319 -4.80 14.56 -4.10
N ARG A 320 -4.05 13.65 -3.47
CA ARG A 320 -4.49 12.29 -3.17
C ARG A 320 -5.16 12.30 -1.82
N ASP A 321 -6.48 12.31 -1.81
CA ASP A 321 -7.35 12.50 -0.64
C ASP A 321 -8.06 11.21 -0.17
N VAL A 322 -8.23 10.25 -1.08
CA VAL A 322 -8.79 8.93 -0.76
C VAL A 322 -7.84 8.12 0.12
N ARG A 323 -8.37 7.53 1.20
CA ARG A 323 -7.61 6.69 2.14
C ARG A 323 -8.22 5.29 2.33
N CYS A 324 -9.50 5.15 1.97
CA CYS A 324 -10.25 3.91 1.77
C CYS A 324 -11.55 4.29 1.01
N LEU A 325 -12.74 4.10 1.59
CA LEU A 325 -13.95 4.84 1.20
C LEU A 325 -14.03 6.21 1.87
N PHE A 326 -13.24 6.43 2.92
CA PHE A 326 -13.06 7.72 3.57
C PHE A 326 -12.12 8.61 2.75
N ILE A 327 -12.53 9.87 2.54
CA ILE A 327 -11.71 10.89 1.87
C ILE A 327 -11.38 12.01 2.85
N THR A 328 -10.16 12.54 2.78
CA THR A 328 -9.74 13.74 3.52
C THR A 328 -8.48 14.33 2.92
N ASN A 329 -8.37 15.67 2.91
CA ASN A 329 -7.10 16.35 2.62
C ASN A 329 -6.20 16.51 3.86
N ILE A 330 -6.70 16.15 5.06
CA ILE A 330 -5.97 16.27 6.32
C ILE A 330 -5.03 15.07 6.48
N ASP A 331 -3.92 15.09 5.75
CA ASP A 331 -2.87 14.07 5.87
C ASP A 331 -2.10 14.30 7.18
N PRO A 332 -2.12 13.36 8.15
CA PRO A 332 -1.44 13.54 9.43
C PRO A 332 0.08 13.38 9.28
N PHE A 333 0.57 12.88 8.15
CA PHE A 333 1.99 12.68 7.90
C PHE A 333 2.69 13.92 7.33
N PRO A 334 4.01 14.01 7.46
CA PRO A 334 4.82 14.97 6.73
C PRO A 334 4.72 14.73 5.23
N TYR A 335 4.87 15.80 4.48
CA TYR A 335 4.93 15.72 3.02
C TYR A 335 6.29 15.11 2.61
N PRO A 336 6.38 14.29 1.54
CA PRO A 336 7.63 13.65 1.14
C PRO A 336 8.81 14.61 0.93
N SER A 337 8.55 15.83 0.44
CA SER A 337 9.58 16.87 0.26
C SER A 337 10.10 17.47 1.57
N SER A 338 9.49 17.17 2.72
CA SER A 338 9.99 17.57 4.04
C SER A 338 11.27 16.81 4.44
N VAL A 339 11.53 15.66 3.81
CA VAL A 339 12.75 14.87 4.04
C VAL A 339 13.57 14.80 2.75
N TYR A 340 14.57 15.65 2.65
CA TYR A 340 15.47 15.69 1.49
C TYR A 340 16.40 14.47 1.46
N TYR A 341 16.30 13.68 0.38
CA TYR A 341 17.14 12.51 0.14
C TYR A 341 18.45 12.89 -0.55
N THR A 342 19.54 12.30 -0.06
CA THR A 342 20.89 12.41 -0.62
C THR A 342 21.51 11.03 -0.77
N ASN A 343 22.20 10.79 -1.88
CA ASN A 343 22.80 9.50 -2.22
C ASN A 343 24.07 9.15 -1.42
N ASN A 344 24.29 9.80 -0.27
CA ASN A 344 25.42 9.56 0.62
C ASN A 344 25.04 8.73 1.86
N ILE A 345 23.76 8.37 2.02
CA ILE A 345 23.35 7.49 3.12
C ILE A 345 23.79 6.05 2.85
N THR A 346 24.17 5.36 3.91
CA THR A 346 24.63 3.96 3.89
C THR A 346 23.57 2.98 4.38
N HIS A 347 22.53 3.48 5.04
CA HIS A 347 21.38 2.69 5.49
C HIS A 347 20.08 3.50 5.38
N VAL A 348 18.98 2.84 5.01
CA VAL A 348 17.62 3.42 5.01
C VAL A 348 17.24 4.06 6.34
N ARG A 349 17.78 3.56 7.47
CA ARG A 349 17.54 4.11 8.81
C ARG A 349 17.99 5.57 8.96
N GLU A 350 18.94 6.02 8.16
CA GLU A 350 19.33 7.45 8.13
C GLU A 350 18.21 8.32 7.54
N GLN A 351 17.52 7.83 6.51
CA GLN A 351 16.31 8.48 5.96
C GLN A 351 15.18 8.45 6.98
N GLU A 352 14.95 7.30 7.62
CA GLU A 352 13.94 7.16 8.68
C GLU A 352 14.22 8.09 9.85
N ALA A 353 15.47 8.25 10.27
CA ALA A 353 15.83 9.15 11.36
C ALA A 353 15.45 10.61 11.05
N LYS A 354 15.66 11.06 9.80
CA LYS A 354 15.22 12.39 9.35
C LYS A 354 13.70 12.52 9.37
N PHE A 355 12.98 11.50 8.90
CA PHE A 355 11.51 11.48 8.96
C PHE A 355 11.00 11.46 10.41
N ASN A 356 11.63 10.65 11.27
CA ASN A 356 11.25 10.45 12.66
C ASN A 356 11.49 11.71 13.53
N ALA A 357 12.31 12.65 13.06
CA ALA A 357 12.49 13.95 13.68
C ALA A 357 11.34 14.93 13.41
N LEU A 358 10.44 14.61 12.47
CA LEU A 358 9.26 15.42 12.14
C LEU A 358 8.06 15.05 13.02
N THR A 359 7.02 15.87 12.97
CA THR A 359 5.76 15.61 13.68
C THR A 359 4.84 14.73 12.84
N PHE A 360 4.50 13.55 13.37
CA PHE A 360 3.57 12.59 12.76
C PHE A 360 2.96 11.68 13.84
N PRO A 361 1.88 10.94 13.53
CA PRO A 361 1.29 9.98 14.46
C PRO A 361 2.27 8.93 14.95
N SER A 362 2.31 8.70 16.27
CA SER A 362 3.00 7.52 16.81
C SER A 362 2.29 6.23 16.39
N ASN A 363 3.01 5.10 16.40
CA ASN A 363 2.42 3.79 16.10
C ASN A 363 1.19 3.48 16.98
N LYS A 364 1.26 3.84 18.27
CA LYS A 364 0.14 3.65 19.24
C LYS A 364 -1.06 4.54 18.92
N PHE A 365 -0.83 5.76 18.45
CA PHE A 365 -1.91 6.64 18.02
C PHE A 365 -2.56 6.08 16.75
N TRP A 366 -1.73 5.73 15.76
CA TRP A 366 -2.21 5.33 14.44
C TRP A 366 -2.99 4.01 14.47
N SER A 367 -2.58 3.05 15.31
CA SER A 367 -3.32 1.80 15.48
C SER A 367 -4.74 2.01 16.00
N LYS A 368 -5.02 3.14 16.67
CA LYS A 368 -6.34 3.47 17.23
C LYS A 368 -7.16 4.45 16.40
N HIS A 369 -6.49 5.23 15.55
CA HIS A 369 -7.09 6.39 14.90
C HIS A 369 -6.85 6.46 13.38
N ALA A 370 -6.55 5.33 12.76
CA ALA A 370 -6.38 5.25 11.31
C ALA A 370 -7.68 5.55 10.54
N TYR A 371 -7.54 5.84 9.25
CA TYR A 371 -8.65 6.30 8.40
C TYR A 371 -9.87 5.38 8.35
N HIS A 372 -9.66 4.06 8.34
CA HIS A 372 -10.74 3.08 8.26
C HIS A 372 -11.71 3.15 9.44
N ASN A 373 -11.27 3.64 10.61
CA ASN A 373 -12.10 3.77 11.81
C ASN A 373 -13.21 4.84 11.68
N ALA A 374 -13.24 5.61 10.58
CA ALA A 374 -14.37 6.49 10.30
C ALA A 374 -15.55 5.76 9.61
N VAL A 375 -15.29 4.56 9.06
CA VAL A 375 -16.15 3.82 8.11
C VAL A 375 -16.07 2.30 8.33
N ASP A 376 -15.90 1.87 9.58
CA ASP A 376 -15.82 0.46 9.96
C ASP A 376 -17.13 -0.04 10.62
N MET A 377 -18.20 0.76 10.52
CA MET A 377 -19.50 0.51 11.15
C MET A 377 -19.44 0.33 12.69
N ASN A 378 -18.38 0.80 13.35
CA ASN A 378 -18.21 0.69 14.79
C ASN A 378 -18.07 2.08 15.43
N SER A 379 -19.13 2.54 16.08
CA SER A 379 -19.15 3.87 16.72
C SER A 379 -18.18 4.03 17.90
N ASN A 380 -17.47 2.99 18.33
CA ASN A 380 -16.49 3.04 19.43
C ASN A 380 -15.05 3.22 18.93
N THR A 381 -14.80 3.01 17.65
CA THR A 381 -13.52 3.29 16.99
C THR A 381 -13.66 4.61 16.23
N CYS A 382 -12.60 5.42 16.21
CA CYS A 382 -12.69 6.74 15.60
C CYS A 382 -11.41 7.09 14.87
N TRP A 383 -11.55 7.59 13.64
CA TRP A 383 -10.48 8.34 13.00
C TRP A 383 -10.25 9.64 13.78
N ASN A 384 -8.98 10.03 13.94
CA ASN A 384 -8.59 11.31 14.50
C ASN A 384 -7.70 12.04 13.51
N SER A 385 -8.00 13.32 13.25
CA SER A 385 -7.28 14.11 12.24
C SER A 385 -5.80 14.33 12.56
N PHE A 386 -5.38 14.14 13.81
CA PHE A 386 -4.04 14.39 14.39
C PHE A 386 -3.59 15.84 14.29
N LYS A 387 -3.62 16.42 13.10
CA LYS A 387 -3.48 17.85 12.84
C LYS A 387 -4.80 18.56 13.12
N ILE A 388 -4.69 19.81 13.56
CA ILE A 388 -5.83 20.70 13.79
C ILE A 388 -6.36 21.14 12.42
N PRO A 389 -7.64 20.87 12.08
CA PRO A 389 -8.21 21.30 10.81
C PRO A 389 -8.20 22.83 10.66
N LYS A 390 -7.83 23.30 9.47
CA LYS A 390 -7.87 24.71 9.06
C LYS A 390 -9.08 24.96 8.20
N ILE A 391 -9.36 26.23 7.87
CA ILE A 391 -10.33 26.58 6.82
C ILE A 391 -10.00 25.83 5.51
N ASP A 392 -11.04 25.40 4.80
CA ASP A 392 -10.98 24.62 3.55
C ASP A 392 -10.48 23.17 3.66
N ASP A 393 -10.09 22.71 4.85
CA ASP A 393 -9.90 21.29 5.08
C ASP A 393 -11.23 20.54 5.01
N TYR A 394 -11.17 19.25 4.65
CA TYR A 394 -12.36 18.44 4.50
C TYR A 394 -12.16 16.98 4.89
N PHE A 395 -13.27 16.34 5.18
CA PHE A 395 -13.40 14.89 5.24
C PHE A 395 -14.74 14.46 4.65
N GLY A 396 -14.88 13.19 4.28
CA GLY A 396 -16.09 12.71 3.65
C GLY A 396 -16.00 11.27 3.17
N LEU A 397 -16.82 10.96 2.17
CA LEU A 397 -16.96 9.63 1.60
C LEU A 397 -16.86 9.66 0.07
N GLN A 398 -16.22 8.62 -0.45
CA GLN A 398 -16.34 8.18 -1.83
C GLN A 398 -17.26 6.95 -1.86
N PHE A 399 -18.25 6.97 -2.75
CA PHE A 399 -19.16 5.85 -2.95
C PHE A 399 -18.67 4.94 -4.08
N VAL A 400 -18.93 3.64 -3.91
CA VAL A 400 -18.74 2.66 -4.99
C VAL A 400 -19.80 2.86 -6.09
N GLU A 401 -21.01 3.23 -5.69
CA GLU A 401 -22.12 3.56 -6.58
C GLU A 401 -22.61 4.97 -6.29
N PRO A 402 -22.76 5.83 -7.31
CA PRO A 402 -23.41 7.11 -7.13
C PRO A 402 -24.80 6.96 -6.54
N ARG A 403 -25.08 7.65 -5.44
CA ARG A 403 -26.40 7.65 -4.78
C ARG A 403 -26.82 9.06 -4.42
N MET A 404 -28.10 9.24 -4.13
CA MET A 404 -28.61 10.47 -3.54
C MET A 404 -28.83 10.24 -2.06
N TYR A 405 -28.37 11.21 -1.26
CA TYR A 405 -28.64 11.26 0.17
C TYR A 405 -29.17 12.63 0.54
N SER A 406 -29.94 12.69 1.63
CA SER A 406 -30.55 13.93 2.14
C SER A 406 -30.13 14.28 3.57
N LYS A 407 -29.59 13.31 4.29
CA LYS A 407 -29.18 13.40 5.68
C LYS A 407 -27.80 12.78 5.86
N ILE A 408 -26.94 13.48 6.59
CA ILE A 408 -25.68 12.94 7.09
C ILE A 408 -25.65 13.11 8.61
N THR A 409 -25.31 12.03 9.32
CA THR A 409 -25.06 12.05 10.75
C THR A 409 -23.59 11.75 10.99
N ILE A 410 -22.96 12.61 11.77
CA ILE A 410 -21.58 12.43 12.24
C ILE A 410 -21.63 11.99 13.69
N VAL A 411 -20.90 10.93 14.01
CA VAL A 411 -20.69 10.46 15.38
C VAL A 411 -19.26 10.75 15.80
N SER A 412 -19.07 11.25 17.02
CA SER A 412 -17.77 11.56 17.60
C SER A 412 -17.66 11.06 19.04
N SER A 413 -16.46 10.64 19.43
CA SER A 413 -16.09 10.33 20.81
C SER A 413 -15.99 11.58 21.68
N LYS A 414 -15.88 12.76 21.07
CA LYS A 414 -15.87 14.06 21.75
C LYS A 414 -17.23 14.76 21.64
N VAL A 415 -17.46 15.72 22.53
CA VAL A 415 -18.62 16.61 22.44
C VAL A 415 -18.49 17.48 21.20
N ILE A 416 -19.49 17.42 20.32
CA ILE A 416 -19.51 18.14 19.04
C ILE A 416 -20.61 19.20 19.00
N SER A 417 -20.46 20.23 19.84
CA SER A 417 -21.34 21.41 19.79
C SER A 417 -21.01 22.30 18.59
N ASN A 418 -22.03 22.81 17.90
CA ASN A 418 -21.92 23.75 16.77
C ASN A 418 -21.14 23.21 15.56
N PHE A 419 -21.08 21.87 15.39
CA PHE A 419 -20.45 21.27 14.21
C PHE A 419 -21.17 21.70 12.92
N ASN A 420 -22.50 21.80 12.92
CA ASN A 420 -23.32 22.24 11.78
C ASN A 420 -22.95 23.65 11.28
N GLU A 421 -22.49 24.54 12.18
CA GLU A 421 -22.04 25.89 11.84
C GLU A 421 -20.56 25.92 11.41
N SER A 422 -19.86 24.80 11.48
CA SER A 422 -18.42 24.70 11.17
C SER A 422 -18.12 24.16 9.78
N PHE A 423 -19.12 23.56 9.12
CA PHE A 423 -18.95 22.86 7.85
C PHE A 423 -19.95 23.29 6.79
N ILE A 424 -19.50 23.27 5.54
CA ILE A 424 -20.36 23.27 4.35
C ILE A 424 -20.34 21.85 3.77
N ILE A 425 -21.51 21.36 3.37
CA ILE A 425 -21.65 20.07 2.70
C ILE A 425 -21.48 20.30 1.20
N GLU A 426 -20.59 19.51 0.60
CA GLU A 426 -20.32 19.53 -0.84
C GLU A 426 -20.48 18.13 -1.41
N THR A 427 -21.03 18.04 -2.62
CA THR A 427 -21.15 16.78 -3.35
C THR A 427 -20.48 16.88 -4.70
N SER A 428 -20.06 15.73 -5.24
CA SER A 428 -19.47 15.66 -6.57
C SER A 428 -19.83 14.33 -7.24
N PRO A 429 -20.17 14.32 -8.54
CA PRO A 429 -20.36 13.07 -9.28
C PRO A 429 -19.03 12.32 -9.49
N ASP A 430 -17.91 13.02 -9.65
CA ASP A 430 -16.63 12.47 -10.12
C ASP A 430 -15.42 12.81 -9.22
N GLY A 431 -15.61 13.69 -8.23
CA GLY A 431 -14.58 14.16 -7.31
C GLY A 431 -13.77 15.35 -7.83
N ASN A 432 -14.06 15.86 -9.03
CA ASN A 432 -13.35 16.99 -9.64
C ASN A 432 -14.15 18.29 -9.49
N GLU A 433 -15.43 18.26 -9.83
CA GLU A 433 -16.32 19.42 -9.72
C GLU A 433 -17.24 19.27 -8.51
N TRP A 434 -17.16 20.24 -7.60
CA TRP A 434 -17.89 20.21 -6.32
C TRP A 434 -19.02 21.24 -6.31
N GLN A 435 -20.20 20.80 -5.91
CA GLN A 435 -21.35 21.68 -5.68
C GLN A 435 -21.63 21.82 -4.18
N ILE A 436 -21.91 23.04 -3.73
CA ILE A 436 -22.33 23.33 -2.36
C ILE A 436 -23.82 22.97 -2.23
N CYS A 437 -24.18 22.28 -1.15
CA CYS A 437 -25.55 21.92 -0.85
C CYS A 437 -26.16 22.91 0.16
N ASP A 438 -27.45 23.20 -0.01
CA ASP A 438 -28.19 24.07 0.90
C ASP A 438 -28.51 23.32 2.20
N ASN A 439 -28.19 23.93 3.34
CA ASN A 439 -28.49 23.37 4.64
C ASN A 439 -29.98 23.57 4.96
N LYS A 440 -30.74 22.49 5.10
CA LYS A 440 -32.13 22.56 5.56
C LYS A 440 -32.10 22.65 7.07
N SER A 441 -32.79 23.66 7.62
CA SER A 441 -32.88 23.92 9.06
C SER A 441 -33.03 22.59 9.80
N SER A 442 -32.07 22.26 10.68
CA SER A 442 -32.17 21.07 11.50
C SER A 442 -33.35 21.27 12.45
N SER A 443 -34.53 20.75 12.09
CA SER A 443 -35.47 20.41 13.14
C SER A 443 -34.73 19.41 14.03
N GLN A 444 -34.65 19.70 15.33
CA GLN A 444 -34.32 18.68 16.32
C GLN A 444 -35.42 17.61 16.25
N ASP A 445 -35.39 16.76 15.23
CA ASP A 445 -36.21 15.56 15.20
C ASP A 445 -35.64 14.65 16.27
N HIS A 446 -36.27 14.77 17.43
CA HIS A 446 -36.07 13.92 18.57
C HIS A 446 -36.23 12.44 18.18
N THR A 447 -35.33 11.64 18.76
CA THR A 447 -35.44 10.21 19.02
C THR A 447 -35.44 9.29 17.79
N ASP A 448 -34.27 9.12 17.18
CA ASP A 448 -33.84 7.74 16.92
C ASP A 448 -33.39 7.18 18.29
N PRO A 449 -33.88 6.01 18.76
CA PRO A 449 -33.45 5.42 20.03
C PRO A 449 -32.03 4.85 19.94
N SER A 450 -31.07 5.65 19.45
CA SER A 450 -29.67 5.32 19.39
C SER A 450 -29.05 5.45 20.79
N LEU A 451 -28.24 4.45 21.18
CA LEU A 451 -27.44 4.42 22.41
C LEU A 451 -26.39 5.56 22.54
N ILE A 452 -26.31 6.47 21.56
CA ILE A 452 -25.30 7.52 21.48
C ILE A 452 -25.86 8.81 22.09
N PRO A 453 -25.16 9.45 23.05
CA PRO A 453 -25.59 10.73 23.60
C PRO A 453 -25.76 11.79 22.50
N SER A 454 -26.81 12.61 22.61
CA SER A 454 -27.08 13.67 21.62
C SER A 454 -25.97 14.71 21.49
N SER A 455 -25.10 14.86 22.50
CA SER A 455 -23.93 15.74 22.46
C SER A 455 -22.74 15.18 21.67
N HIS A 456 -22.77 13.89 21.31
CA HIS A 456 -21.73 13.16 20.58
C HIS A 456 -22.14 12.83 19.14
N SER A 457 -23.34 13.24 18.74
CA SER A 457 -23.85 13.03 17.38
C SER A 457 -24.47 14.30 16.85
N ILE A 458 -24.28 14.55 15.56
CA ILE A 458 -24.92 15.68 14.88
C ILE A 458 -25.48 15.22 13.55
N THR A 459 -26.75 15.53 13.33
CA THR A 459 -27.45 15.25 12.08
C THR A 459 -27.61 16.55 11.30
N MET A 460 -27.19 16.56 10.04
CA MET A 460 -27.38 17.65 9.10
C MET A 460 -28.24 17.19 7.93
N ARG A 461 -29.31 17.95 7.65
CA ARG A 461 -30.15 17.75 6.47
C ARG A 461 -29.71 18.72 5.39
N PHE A 462 -29.57 18.22 4.17
CA PHE A 462 -29.07 19.03 3.07
C PHE A 462 -29.86 18.76 1.79
N ASP A 463 -29.81 19.73 0.88
CA ASP A 463 -30.37 19.62 -0.45
C ASP A 463 -29.33 20.10 -1.48
N CYS A 464 -28.91 19.18 -2.34
CA CYS A 464 -27.92 19.47 -3.38
C CYS A 464 -28.58 19.72 -4.74
N ARG A 465 -29.91 19.90 -4.79
CA ARG A 465 -30.65 20.27 -6.01
C ARG A 465 -30.43 21.75 -6.33
N SER A 466 -29.28 22.07 -6.91
CA SER A 466 -29.08 23.40 -7.49
C SER A 466 -30.11 23.67 -8.60
N ALA A 467 -30.34 24.95 -8.93
CA ALA A 467 -31.35 25.43 -9.89
C ALA A 467 -31.19 24.96 -11.36
N ARG A 468 -30.37 23.95 -11.63
CA ARG A 468 -30.28 23.26 -12.93
C ARG A 468 -31.16 22.02 -12.92
N THR A 469 -32.11 21.97 -13.84
CA THR A 469 -33.29 21.10 -13.98
C THR A 469 -33.07 19.58 -14.09
N ASP A 470 -31.90 19.05 -13.72
CA ASP A 470 -31.67 17.59 -13.75
C ASP A 470 -32.04 16.97 -12.40
N GLU A 471 -33.30 16.59 -12.23
CA GLU A 471 -33.87 15.95 -11.03
C GLU A 471 -33.23 14.59 -10.65
N ASN A 472 -32.19 14.14 -11.37
CA ASN A 472 -31.67 12.77 -11.31
C ASN A 472 -30.14 12.65 -11.07
N ARG A 473 -29.44 13.69 -10.61
CA ARG A 473 -27.99 13.59 -10.34
C ARG A 473 -27.68 12.93 -8.99
N SER A 474 -27.48 11.62 -9.01
CA SER A 474 -26.72 10.89 -7.97
C SER A 474 -25.28 11.41 -7.89
N PHE A 475 -24.69 11.44 -6.70
CA PHE A 475 -23.29 11.85 -6.51
C PHE A 475 -22.42 10.67 -6.08
N GLY A 476 -21.19 10.62 -6.59
CA GLY A 476 -20.18 9.61 -6.23
C GLY A 476 -19.36 10.01 -5.01
N PHE A 477 -19.46 11.26 -4.57
CA PHE A 477 -18.72 11.81 -3.45
C PHE A 477 -19.57 12.77 -2.62
N ILE A 478 -19.35 12.76 -1.31
CA ILE A 478 -19.82 13.77 -0.38
C ILE A 478 -18.69 14.15 0.55
N ARG A 479 -18.54 15.44 0.86
CA ARG A 479 -17.58 15.91 1.86
C ARG A 479 -18.13 17.06 2.68
N LEU A 480 -17.55 17.24 3.86
CA LEU A 480 -17.76 18.36 4.73
C LEU A 480 -16.49 19.21 4.74
N ARG A 481 -16.58 20.42 4.19
CA ARG A 481 -15.48 21.37 4.15
C ARG A 481 -15.60 22.37 5.29
N THR A 482 -14.52 22.58 6.02
CA THR A 482 -14.46 23.52 7.15
C THR A 482 -14.54 24.96 6.66
N ILE A 483 -15.31 25.79 7.36
CA ILE A 483 -15.38 27.25 7.10
C ILE A 483 -14.70 28.09 8.18
N ARG A 484 -14.11 27.44 9.17
CA ARG A 484 -13.34 28.07 10.25
C ARG A 484 -12.17 27.20 10.65
N ASN A 485 -11.16 27.83 11.27
CA ASN A 485 -10.08 27.10 11.90
C ASN A 485 -10.57 26.46 13.21
N PHE A 486 -10.17 25.21 13.44
CA PHE A 486 -10.42 24.53 14.70
C PHE A 486 -9.30 24.85 15.70
N THR A 487 -9.55 24.60 16.98
CA THR A 487 -8.55 24.74 18.05
C THR A 487 -7.95 23.41 18.47
N GLU A 488 -8.57 22.29 18.06
CA GLU A 488 -8.14 20.94 18.38
C GLU A 488 -8.36 19.98 17.20
N PRO A 489 -7.69 18.82 17.17
CA PRO A 489 -7.99 17.75 16.22
C PRO A 489 -9.41 17.22 16.39
N ILE A 490 -10.04 16.86 15.27
CA ILE A 490 -11.39 16.30 15.22
C ILE A 490 -11.36 14.78 15.23
N GLU A 491 -12.43 14.18 15.77
CA GLU A 491 -12.64 12.73 15.80
C GLU A 491 -13.94 12.35 15.13
N ILE A 492 -13.89 11.38 14.22
CA ILE A 492 -15.04 10.86 13.47
C ILE A 492 -15.08 9.35 13.70
N CYS A 493 -16.11 8.88 14.41
CA CYS A 493 -16.32 7.48 14.73
C CYS A 493 -17.28 6.78 13.77
N SER A 494 -18.16 7.54 13.14
CA SER A 494 -19.04 7.02 12.10
C SER A 494 -19.59 8.16 11.25
N LEU A 495 -19.79 7.86 9.96
CA LEU A 495 -20.55 8.66 9.03
C LEU A 495 -21.77 7.85 8.60
N ILE A 496 -22.97 8.36 8.91
CA ILE A 496 -24.23 7.68 8.61
C ILE A 496 -25.00 8.52 7.60
N LEU A 497 -25.42 7.91 6.49
CA LEU A 497 -26.15 8.58 5.41
C LEU A 497 -27.57 8.03 5.30
N ASP A 498 -28.58 8.87 5.48
CA ASP A 498 -30.00 8.49 5.51
C ASP A 498 -30.30 7.24 6.38
N GLY A 499 -29.56 7.07 7.47
CA GLY A 499 -29.69 5.93 8.40
C GLY A 499 -28.83 4.70 8.05
N LEU A 500 -28.13 4.71 6.92
CA LEU A 500 -27.14 3.70 6.56
C LEU A 500 -25.78 4.07 7.17
N SER A 501 -25.31 3.28 8.14
CA SER A 501 -23.94 3.42 8.61
C SER A 501 -22.99 2.98 7.50
N VAL A 502 -21.99 3.80 7.22
CA VAL A 502 -20.89 3.50 6.31
C VAL A 502 -19.70 2.98 7.08
#